data_AF-A0A3C1NC44-F1
#
_entry.id   AF-A0A3C1NC44-F1
#
_cell.length_a   1.000
_cell.length_b   1.000
_cell.length_c   1.000
_cell.angle_alpha   90.00
_cell.angle_beta   90.00
_cell.angle_gamma   90.00
#
_symmetry.space_group_name_H-M   'P 1'
#
loop_
_entity.id
_entity.type
_entity.pdbx_description
1 polymer ?
#
loop_
_entity_poly.entity_id
_entity_poly.type
_entity_poly.pdbx_seq_one_letter_code
_entity_poly.pdbx_strand_id
1 'polypeptide(L)' 'MAVSLSLPGFAAEPDGPAQLITKTEAVRIAIQGKLSPKSSARKSEQGALVEYYSVPDQHLLWVDENGLTERGKAVMAE' A
#
# COMPACT_ATOMS: atom_id res chain seq x y z
N MET A 1 17.09 10.12 -56.94
CA MET A 1 17.12 10.37 -55.49
C MET A 1 15.81 9.88 -54.90
N ALA A 2 15.84 8.87 -54.03
CA ALA A 2 14.65 8.35 -53.36
C ALA A 2 14.69 8.81 -51.88
N VAL A 3 13.64 9.48 -51.44
CA VAL A 3 13.52 9.98 -50.06
C VAL A 3 12.88 8.89 -49.22
N SER A 4 13.66 8.28 -48.32
CA SER A 4 13.16 7.35 -47.32
C SER A 4 12.36 8.12 -46.27
N LEU A 5 11.02 8.03 -46.35
CA LEU A 5 10.12 8.57 -45.34
C LEU A 5 10.13 7.63 -44.13
N SER A 6 10.86 8.00 -43.08
CA SER A 6 10.74 7.38 -41.76
C SER A 6 9.38 7.74 -41.17
N LEU A 7 8.50 6.76 -40.99
CA LEU A 7 7.26 6.95 -40.24
C LEU A 7 7.58 7.30 -38.78
N PRO A 8 6.77 8.16 -38.12
CA PRO A 8 6.86 8.37 -36.68
C PRO A 8 6.67 7.02 -35.97
N GLY A 9 7.71 6.54 -35.30
CA GLY A 9 7.58 5.43 -34.38
C GLY A 9 6.72 5.88 -33.22
N PHE A 10 5.47 5.42 -33.16
CA PHE A 10 4.70 5.52 -31.92
C PHE A 10 5.41 4.65 -30.88
N ALA A 11 5.94 5.29 -29.83
CA ALA A 11 6.28 4.60 -28.60
C ALA A 11 4.96 4.17 -27.95
N ALA A 12 4.47 3.00 -28.33
CA ALA A 12 3.45 2.31 -27.56
C ALA A 12 4.13 1.83 -26.27
N GLU A 13 3.99 2.61 -25.19
CA GLU A 13 4.34 2.08 -23.88
C GLU A 13 3.45 0.84 -23.66
N PRO A 14 4.04 -0.36 -23.49
CA PRO A 14 3.25 -1.54 -23.22
C PRO A 14 2.44 -1.28 -21.95
N ASP A 15 1.14 -1.58 -22.00
CA ASP A 15 0.15 -1.44 -20.92
C ASP A 15 0.82 -1.35 -19.54
N GLY A 16 0.94 -0.12 -19.04
CA GLY A 16 1.45 0.11 -17.68
C GLY A 16 0.63 -0.70 -16.69
N PRO A 17 1.22 -1.14 -15.57
CA PRO A 17 0.51 -2.02 -14.64
C PRO A 17 -0.81 -1.37 -14.20
N ALA A 18 -1.91 -2.11 -14.37
CA ALA A 18 -3.28 -1.62 -14.17
C ALA A 18 -3.53 -1.01 -12.78
N GLN A 19 -2.71 -1.37 -11.79
CA GLN A 19 -2.61 -0.74 -10.47
C GLN A 19 -1.15 -0.80 -10.00
N LEU A 20 -0.57 0.34 -9.62
CA LEU A 20 0.82 0.43 -9.15
C LEU A 20 1.03 -0.20 -7.76
N ILE A 21 -0.03 -0.29 -6.97
CA ILE A 21 -0.03 -0.89 -5.63
C ILE A 21 -1.35 -1.64 -5.39
N THR A 22 -1.31 -2.65 -4.54
CA THR A 22 -2.53 -3.37 -4.14
C THR A 22 -3.35 -2.55 -3.12
N LYS A 23 -4.64 -2.88 -2.94
CA LYS A 23 -5.49 -2.25 -1.91
C LYS A 23 -4.91 -2.44 -0.50
N THR A 24 -4.40 -3.63 -0.20
CA THR A 24 -3.80 -3.96 1.11
C THR A 24 -2.51 -3.18 1.33
N GLU A 25 -1.73 -2.96 0.28
CA GLU A 25 -0.54 -2.12 0.31
C GLU A 25 -0.87 -0.65 0.55
N ALA A 26 -1.91 -0.11 -0.10
CA ALA A 26 -2.39 1.25 0.17
C ALA A 26 -2.80 1.45 1.64
N VAL A 27 -3.47 0.46 2.24
CA VAL A 27 -3.84 0.49 3.66
C VAL A 27 -2.62 0.44 4.58
N ARG A 28 -1.63 -0.42 4.27
CA ARG A 28 -0.35 -0.48 5.02
C ARG A 28 0.35 0.89 5.03
N ILE A 29 0.48 1.52 3.87
CA ILE A 29 1.12 2.84 3.73
C ILE A 29 0.37 3.89 4.55
N ALA A 30 -0.97 3.88 4.51
CA ALA A 30 -1.78 4.78 5.32
C ALA A 30 -1.56 4.57 6.83
N ILE A 31 -1.47 3.31 7.29
CA ILE A 31 -1.16 2.97 8.69
C ILE A 31 0.23 3.50 9.07
N GLN A 32 1.26 3.25 8.26
CA GLN A 32 2.62 3.77 8.50
C GLN A 32 2.63 5.30 8.64
N GLY A 33 1.90 6.01 7.77
CA GLY A 33 1.76 7.47 7.84
C GLY A 33 1.08 7.96 9.13
N LYS A 34 0.10 7.21 9.65
CA LYS A 34 -0.59 7.52 10.92
C LYS A 34 0.23 7.16 12.16
N LEU A 35 1.07 6.14 12.07
CA LEU A 35 2.00 5.73 13.13
C LEU A 35 3.22 6.65 13.22
N SER A 36 3.41 7.58 12.28
CA SER A 36 4.47 8.59 12.33
C SER A 36 4.41 9.39 13.66
N PRO A 37 5.58 9.79 14.20
CA PRO A 37 5.71 10.17 15.60
C PRO A 37 5.06 11.53 15.89
N LYS A 38 3.77 11.52 16.23
CA LYS A 38 3.05 12.68 16.77
C LYS A 38 2.58 12.50 18.22
N SER A 39 2.79 11.34 18.85
CA SER A 39 2.34 11.10 20.22
C SER A 39 3.35 10.32 21.05
N SER A 40 3.56 10.76 22.28
CA SER A 40 4.57 10.28 23.22
C SER A 40 4.04 9.21 24.19
N ALA A 41 2.77 8.79 24.08
CA ALA A 41 2.08 8.06 25.15
C ALA A 41 2.11 6.52 25.04
N ARG A 42 2.45 5.92 23.89
CA ARG A 42 2.49 4.45 23.71
C ARG A 42 3.73 3.96 22.96
N LYS A 43 4.93 4.37 23.40
CA LYS A 43 6.19 4.09 22.68
C LYS A 43 6.43 2.61 22.37
N SER A 44 6.03 1.67 23.24
CA SER A 44 6.26 0.23 23.03
C SER A 44 5.30 -0.37 22.00
N GLU A 45 3.98 -0.21 22.19
CA GLU A 45 2.98 -0.77 21.26
C GLU A 45 3.02 -0.09 19.89
N GLN A 46 3.16 1.24 19.87
CA GLN A 46 3.31 1.98 18.62
C GLN A 46 4.60 1.56 17.90
N GLY A 47 5.70 1.38 18.62
CA GLY A 47 6.96 0.88 18.06
C GLY A 47 6.80 -0.51 17.44
N ALA A 48 6.12 -1.43 18.13
CA ALA A 48 5.83 -2.75 17.62
C ALA A 48 4.95 -2.72 16.35
N LEU A 49 3.96 -1.82 16.28
CA LEU A 49 3.15 -1.65 15.07
C LEU A 49 3.94 -1.03 13.91
N VAL A 50 4.84 -0.08 14.19
CA VAL A 50 5.74 0.49 13.18
C VAL A 50 6.64 -0.60 12.60
N GLU A 51 7.26 -1.41 13.47
CA GLU A 51 8.09 -2.53 13.05
C GLU A 51 7.29 -3.56 12.26
N TYR A 52 6.12 -3.95 12.75
CA TYR A 52 5.24 -4.91 12.09
C TYR A 52 4.85 -4.45 10.68
N TYR A 53 4.42 -3.20 10.51
CA TYR A 53 4.02 -2.69 9.20
C TYR A 53 5.19 -2.26 8.31
N SER A 54 6.43 -2.24 8.81
CA SER A 54 7.61 -1.94 7.99
C SER A 54 7.93 -3.04 6.97
N VAL A 55 7.47 -4.28 7.22
CA VAL A 55 7.68 -5.41 6.33
C VAL A 55 6.72 -5.31 5.13
N PRO A 56 7.23 -5.32 3.89
CA PRO A 56 6.39 -5.42 2.68
C PRO A 56 5.51 -6.68 2.75
N ASP A 57 4.31 -6.61 2.19
CA ASP A 57 3.36 -7.74 2.14
C ASP A 57 2.93 -8.35 3.50
N GLN A 58 3.37 -7.80 4.64
CA GLN A 58 2.85 -8.17 5.96
C GLN A 58 1.32 -8.10 5.97
N HIS A 59 0.69 -9.14 6.48
CA HIS A 59 -0.76 -9.17 6.63
C HIS A 59 -1.27 -8.01 7.49
N LEU A 60 -2.39 -7.42 7.09
CA LEU A 60 -3.05 -6.39 7.85
C LEU A 60 -3.77 -7.03 9.06
N LEU A 61 -3.64 -6.43 10.24
CA LEU A 61 -4.17 -7.04 11.47
C LEU A 61 -5.70 -7.01 11.56
N TRP A 62 -6.32 -5.99 10.97
CA TRP A 62 -7.76 -5.70 11.13
C TRP A 62 -8.55 -5.78 9.83
N VAL A 63 -7.89 -5.84 8.70
CA VAL A 63 -8.51 -5.84 7.38
C VAL A 63 -7.84 -6.92 6.53
N ASP A 64 -8.56 -7.54 5.62
CA ASP A 64 -8.03 -8.38 4.57
C ASP A 64 -8.74 -8.07 3.24
N GLU A 65 -8.50 -8.90 2.24
CA GLU A 65 -9.13 -8.79 0.91
C GLU A 65 -10.67 -8.90 0.93
N ASN A 66 -11.26 -9.49 1.97
CA ASN A 66 -12.71 -9.61 2.18
C ASN A 66 -13.30 -8.52 3.08
N GLY A 67 -12.48 -7.59 3.61
CA GLY A 67 -12.92 -6.50 4.48
C GLY A 67 -12.40 -6.65 5.92
N LEU A 68 -13.22 -6.35 6.93
CA LEU A 68 -12.81 -6.43 8.34
C LEU A 68 -12.58 -7.88 8.78
N THR A 69 -11.44 -8.17 9.37
CA THR A 69 -11.17 -9.45 10.04
C THR A 69 -11.99 -9.57 11.33
N GLU A 70 -12.09 -10.78 11.89
CA GLU A 70 -12.72 -10.97 13.22
C GLU A 70 -12.08 -10.09 14.30
N ARG A 71 -10.76 -9.90 14.22
CA ARG A 71 -10.04 -8.97 15.10
C ARG A 71 -10.45 -7.52 14.85
N GLY A 72 -10.64 -7.12 13.59
CA GLY A 72 -11.18 -5.81 13.22
C GLY A 72 -12.57 -5.58 13.80
N LYS A 73 -13.46 -6.57 13.66
CA LYS A 73 -14.82 -6.52 14.19
C LYS A 73 -14.84 -6.42 15.71
N ALA A 74 -13.99 -7.18 16.41
CA ALA A 74 -13.91 -7.17 17.87
C ALA A 74 -13.49 -5.80 18.44
N VAL A 75 -12.61 -5.06 17.77
CA VAL A 75 -12.19 -3.71 18.20
C VAL A 75 -13.28 -2.66 17.92
N MET A 76 -14.10 -2.86 16.89
CA MET A 76 -15.18 -1.92 16.54
C MET A 76 -16.45 -2.10 17.39
N ALA A 77 -16.57 -3.21 18.11
CA ALA A 77 -17.74 -3.54 18.93
C ALA A 77 -17.71 -2.93 20.35
N GLU A 78 -16.78 -2.00 20.62
CA GLU A 78 -16.64 -1.28 21.89
C GLU A 78 -17.67 -0.14 22.07
#